data_AF-A0A968YXP3-F1
#
_entry.id   AF-A0A968YXP3-F1
#
_cell.length_a   1.000
_cell.length_b   1.000
_cell.length_c   1.000
_cell.angle_alpha   90.00
_cell.angle_beta   90.00
_cell.angle_gamma   90.00
#
_symmetry.space_group_name_H-M   'P 1'
#
loop_
_entity.id
_entity.type
_entity.pdbx_description
1 polymer ?
#
loop_
_entity_poly.entity_id
_entity_poly.type
_entity_poly.pdbx_seq_one_letter_code
_entity_poly.pdbx_strand_id
1 'polypeptide(L)'
;MLETTNNPDMESAEFAGFNLETITEFATFAEISKGFALAFAEMNFSSDLPFLLQALAAHRRCKNIQFVVIKLEDPELEFVLGAIKEQLAEVTLDPNKKTALLVVGLERAIGYVDTGKTPGVIANLNFARNLFPKQLPYPIVFVLPDYALTRLARGAHDFWAWTSASFQFRSSQQRVTQTYQQTVSEQRSFTSDDKPVKQERIDRLQRLLMQYAPSTGNSEAETAPLRLNILEELAGAYLSLSQVRTAQDFYMQALKLAQQLNNQWTQANILLGLGKTATFLETSTEALNRYEEALELYKAIGDRLGEANALRTIGDELQFLDRRQEALSHYEEALELYKAIGDRSGKPMP
;
A
#
# COMPACT_ATOMS: atom_id res chain seq x y z
N MET A 1 23.04 -20.58 3.39
CA MET A 1 22.04 -21.66 3.42
C MET A 1 21.62 -21.90 4.86
N LEU A 2 20.50 -21.32 5.27
CA LEU A 2 19.66 -21.85 6.33
C LEU A 2 18.26 -21.83 5.73
N GLU A 3 17.88 -22.94 5.08
CA GLU A 3 16.48 -23.20 4.80
C GLU A 3 15.81 -23.42 6.15
N THR A 4 15.20 -22.37 6.69
CA THR A 4 14.16 -22.53 7.71
C THR A 4 13.00 -23.21 7.01
N THR A 5 12.89 -24.53 7.16
CA THR A 5 11.73 -25.29 6.74
C THR A 5 10.50 -24.71 7.45
N ASN A 6 9.71 -23.94 6.71
CA ASN A 6 8.42 -23.39 7.16
C ASN A 6 7.54 -24.55 7.66
N ASN A 7 7.18 -24.54 8.95
CA ASN A 7 6.19 -25.47 9.48
C ASN A 7 4.82 -24.76 9.48
N PRO A 8 3.89 -25.14 8.57
CA PRO A 8 2.59 -24.48 8.45
C PRO A 8 1.75 -24.56 9.74
N ASP A 9 1.93 -25.62 10.53
CA ASP A 9 1.22 -25.81 11.79
C ASP A 9 1.67 -24.79 12.86
N MET A 10 2.95 -24.41 12.84
CA MET A 10 3.51 -23.41 13.74
C MET A 10 3.01 -22.01 13.39
N GLU A 11 2.98 -21.65 12.09
CA GLU A 11 2.42 -20.38 11.62
C GLU A 11 0.93 -20.26 11.93
N SER A 12 0.17 -21.35 11.77
CA SER A 12 -1.25 -21.38 12.11
C SER A 12 -1.50 -21.17 13.61
N ALA A 13 -0.69 -21.79 14.47
CA ALA A 13 -0.81 -21.66 15.91
C ALA A 13 -0.44 -20.25 16.38
N GLU A 14 0.60 -19.67 15.79
CA GLU A 14 1.03 -18.29 16.06
C GLU A 14 -0.03 -17.28 15.64
N PHE A 15 -0.58 -17.40 14.43
CA PHE A 15 -1.69 -16.56 13.96
C PHE A 15 -2.90 -16.64 14.88
N ALA A 16 -3.32 -17.85 15.26
CA ALA A 16 -4.45 -18.03 16.18
C ALA A 16 -4.17 -17.43 17.56
N GLY A 17 -2.93 -17.54 18.05
CA GLY A 17 -2.50 -16.97 19.32
C GLY A 17 -2.58 -15.44 19.34
N PHE A 18 -2.08 -14.76 18.31
CA PHE A 18 -2.12 -13.29 18.22
C PHE A 18 -3.52 -12.73 18.04
N ASN A 19 -4.44 -13.51 17.49
CA ASN A 19 -5.76 -13.06 17.08
C ASN A 19 -6.91 -13.69 17.90
N LEU A 20 -6.63 -14.28 19.05
CA LEU A 20 -7.61 -15.05 19.83
C LEU A 20 -8.91 -14.27 20.13
N GLU A 21 -8.77 -13.01 20.57
CA GLU A 21 -9.90 -12.12 20.87
C GLU A 21 -10.68 -11.78 19.60
N THR A 22 -10.00 -11.32 18.56
CA THR A 22 -10.59 -10.99 17.25
C THR A 22 -11.30 -12.18 16.61
N ILE A 23 -10.72 -13.37 16.69
CA ILE A 23 -11.34 -14.63 16.21
C ILE A 23 -12.62 -14.92 17.00
N THR A 24 -12.61 -14.68 18.31
CA THR A 24 -13.78 -14.89 19.17
C THR A 24 -14.91 -13.91 18.82
N GLU A 25 -14.59 -12.65 18.58
CA GLU A 25 -15.54 -11.63 18.14
C GLU A 25 -16.11 -11.96 16.75
N PHE A 26 -15.24 -12.33 15.80
CA PHE A 26 -15.62 -12.75 14.46
C PHE A 26 -16.59 -13.94 14.52
N ALA A 27 -16.23 -14.97 15.30
CA ALA A 27 -17.06 -16.16 15.47
C ALA A 27 -18.42 -15.82 16.12
N THR A 28 -18.44 -14.88 17.05
CA THR A 28 -19.68 -14.39 17.69
C THR A 28 -20.55 -13.67 16.68
N PHE A 29 -19.99 -12.74 15.89
CA PHE A 29 -20.70 -12.06 14.80
C PHE A 29 -21.29 -13.06 13.80
N ALA A 30 -20.49 -14.04 13.37
CA ALA A 30 -20.91 -15.07 12.44
C ALA A 30 -22.03 -15.95 13.01
N GLU A 31 -22.05 -16.21 14.33
CA GLU A 31 -23.10 -16.99 15.00
C GLU A 31 -24.41 -16.20 15.16
N ILE A 32 -24.35 -14.94 15.63
CA ILE A 32 -25.56 -14.17 15.99
C ILE A 32 -26.29 -13.55 14.79
N SER A 33 -25.59 -13.25 13.70
CA SER A 33 -26.14 -12.48 12.56
C SER A 33 -27.27 -13.24 11.84
N LYS A 34 -28.51 -12.75 11.87
CA LYS A 34 -29.63 -13.39 11.17
C LYS A 34 -29.87 -12.73 9.81
N GLY A 35 -29.74 -13.50 8.73
CA GLY A 35 -29.88 -12.96 7.38
C GLY A 35 -28.68 -12.09 7.00
N PHE A 36 -28.94 -10.97 6.31
CA PHE A 36 -27.91 -10.03 5.91
C PHE A 36 -27.33 -9.26 7.11
N ALA A 37 -26.01 -9.33 7.24
CA ALA A 37 -25.21 -8.48 8.12
C ALA A 37 -23.89 -8.19 7.41
N LEU A 38 -23.42 -6.95 7.48
CA LEU A 38 -22.20 -6.52 6.81
C LEU A 38 -21.10 -6.29 7.84
N ALA A 39 -19.93 -6.88 7.62
CA ALA A 39 -18.74 -6.59 8.40
C ALA A 39 -17.50 -6.43 7.51
N PHE A 40 -16.46 -5.85 8.09
CA PHE A 40 -15.16 -5.70 7.46
C PHE A 40 -14.08 -6.34 8.32
N ALA A 41 -13.17 -7.09 7.69
CA ALA A 41 -12.02 -7.67 8.35
C ALA A 41 -10.77 -7.11 7.70
N GLU A 42 -9.99 -6.38 8.50
CA GLU A 42 -8.68 -5.89 8.14
C GLU A 42 -7.68 -7.06 8.21
N MET A 43 -7.14 -7.43 7.05
CA MET A 43 -6.13 -8.48 6.91
C MET A 43 -5.16 -8.10 5.81
N ASN A 44 -3.90 -7.92 6.20
CA ASN A 44 -2.90 -7.35 5.30
C ASN A 44 -2.33 -8.34 4.31
N PHE A 45 -2.32 -9.63 4.66
CA PHE A 45 -1.78 -10.67 3.82
C PHE A 45 -2.87 -11.71 3.53
N SER A 46 -3.24 -11.87 2.26
CA SER A 46 -4.22 -12.87 1.84
C SER A 46 -3.81 -14.31 2.19
N SER A 47 -2.51 -14.55 2.39
CA SER A 47 -1.97 -15.82 2.88
C SER A 47 -2.38 -16.14 4.33
N ASP A 48 -2.91 -15.18 5.10
CA ASP A 48 -3.40 -15.44 6.45
C ASP A 48 -4.84 -15.97 6.48
N LEU A 49 -5.57 -15.86 5.36
CA LEU A 49 -6.95 -16.31 5.23
C LEU A 49 -7.13 -17.81 5.55
N PRO A 50 -6.25 -18.73 5.08
CA PRO A 50 -6.35 -20.15 5.45
C PRO A 50 -6.23 -20.39 6.96
N PHE A 51 -5.37 -19.65 7.68
CA PHE A 51 -5.22 -19.79 9.13
C PHE A 51 -6.44 -19.26 9.87
N LEU A 52 -7.05 -18.17 9.39
CA LEU A 52 -8.33 -17.70 9.90
C LEU A 52 -9.42 -18.77 9.71
N LEU A 53 -9.54 -19.35 8.51
CA LEU A 53 -10.51 -20.40 8.22
C LEU A 53 -10.31 -21.63 9.12
N GLN A 54 -9.06 -22.04 9.35
CA GLN A 54 -8.71 -23.14 10.24
C GLN A 54 -9.09 -22.82 11.70
N ALA A 55 -8.77 -21.61 12.18
CA ALA A 55 -9.12 -21.19 13.52
C ALA A 55 -10.64 -21.10 13.73
N LEU A 56 -11.39 -20.59 12.74
CA LEU A 56 -12.85 -20.56 12.75
C LEU A 56 -13.44 -21.97 12.73
N ALA A 57 -12.91 -22.89 11.92
CA ALA A 57 -13.37 -24.27 11.88
C ALA A 57 -13.18 -24.99 13.22
N ALA A 58 -12.11 -24.68 13.96
CA ALA A 58 -11.84 -25.20 15.30
C ALA A 58 -12.69 -24.52 16.40
N HIS A 59 -13.26 -23.34 16.14
CA HIS A 59 -13.95 -22.55 17.15
C HIS A 59 -15.35 -23.10 17.47
N ARG A 60 -15.68 -23.26 18.76
CA ARG A 60 -16.93 -23.90 19.21
C ARG A 60 -18.22 -23.26 18.67
N ARG A 61 -18.22 -21.93 18.48
CA ARG A 61 -19.37 -21.16 17.97
C ARG A 61 -19.62 -21.36 16.47
N CYS A 62 -18.63 -21.88 15.75
CA CYS A 62 -18.66 -22.00 14.29
C CYS A 62 -19.02 -23.41 13.80
N LYS A 63 -19.28 -24.37 14.71
CA LYS A 63 -19.60 -25.77 14.36
C LYS A 63 -20.74 -25.91 13.34
N ASN A 64 -21.74 -25.03 13.41
CA ASN A 64 -22.92 -25.05 12.55
C ASN A 64 -22.88 -23.95 11.48
N ILE A 65 -21.69 -23.44 11.15
CA ILE A 65 -21.49 -22.39 10.15
C ILE A 65 -20.67 -22.96 9.00
N GLN A 66 -21.14 -22.73 7.77
CA GLN A 66 -20.36 -22.92 6.55
C GLN A 66 -19.83 -21.55 6.11
N PHE A 67 -18.51 -21.39 6.18
CA PHE A 67 -17.84 -20.24 5.60
C PHE A 67 -17.61 -20.48 4.11
N VAL A 68 -18.09 -19.56 3.27
CA VAL A 68 -17.91 -19.59 1.82
C VAL A 68 -17.01 -18.44 1.42
N VAL A 69 -15.87 -18.76 0.80
CA VAL A 69 -14.91 -17.74 0.31
C VAL A 69 -15.29 -17.37 -1.11
N ILE A 70 -15.52 -16.08 -1.35
CA ILE A 70 -15.79 -15.47 -2.65
C ILE A 70 -14.56 -14.65 -3.03
N LYS A 71 -13.95 -14.94 -4.19
CA LYS A 71 -12.70 -14.33 -4.64
C LYS A 71 -12.95 -13.35 -5.77
N LEU A 72 -12.93 -12.06 -5.48
CA LEU A 72 -13.17 -10.99 -6.44
C LEU A 72 -11.83 -10.44 -6.95
N GLU A 73 -11.13 -11.21 -7.78
CA GLU A 73 -9.75 -10.93 -8.18
C GLU A 73 -9.59 -10.05 -9.41
N ASP A 74 -10.68 -9.73 -10.11
CA ASP A 74 -10.70 -8.92 -11.32
C ASP A 74 -10.44 -7.43 -10.98
N PRO A 75 -9.32 -6.82 -11.44
CA PRO A 75 -9.01 -5.42 -11.20
C PRO A 75 -9.98 -4.43 -11.84
N GLU A 76 -10.73 -4.85 -12.85
CA GLU A 76 -11.72 -4.00 -13.55
C GLU A 76 -13.16 -4.27 -13.07
N LEU A 77 -13.32 -5.04 -11.97
CA LEU A 77 -14.62 -5.41 -11.46
C LEU A 77 -15.42 -4.18 -11.02
N GLU A 78 -16.58 -3.96 -11.65
CA GLU A 78 -17.51 -2.89 -11.25
C GLU A 78 -18.67 -3.42 -10.39
N PHE A 79 -19.27 -4.56 -10.76
CA PHE A 79 -20.53 -5.05 -10.20
C PHE A 79 -20.35 -6.11 -9.11
N VAL A 80 -19.99 -5.67 -7.90
CA VAL A 80 -19.67 -6.54 -6.75
C VAL A 80 -20.80 -7.53 -6.42
N LEU A 81 -22.05 -7.06 -6.33
CA LEU A 81 -23.19 -7.91 -5.99
C LEU A 81 -23.41 -9.03 -7.02
N GLY A 82 -23.21 -8.73 -8.31
CA GLY A 82 -23.34 -9.69 -9.40
C GLY A 82 -22.29 -10.79 -9.30
N ALA A 83 -21.02 -10.39 -9.14
CA ALA A 83 -19.90 -11.32 -9.03
C ALA A 83 -20.00 -12.23 -7.80
N ILE A 84 -20.47 -11.72 -6.65
CA ILE A 84 -20.72 -12.56 -5.47
C ILE A 84 -21.77 -13.64 -5.77
N LYS A 85 -22.87 -13.26 -6.43
CA LYS A 85 -23.96 -14.20 -6.74
C LYS A 85 -23.54 -15.27 -7.74
N GLU A 86 -22.76 -14.88 -8.74
CA GLU A 86 -22.24 -15.79 -9.76
C GLU A 86 -21.38 -16.88 -9.11
N GLN A 87 -20.39 -16.49 -8.31
CA GLN A 87 -19.55 -17.47 -7.61
C GLN A 87 -20.33 -18.28 -6.57
N LEU A 88 -21.29 -17.66 -5.86
CA LEU A 88 -22.10 -18.38 -4.89
C LEU A 88 -22.99 -19.45 -5.55
N ALA A 89 -23.42 -19.26 -6.80
CA ALA A 89 -24.21 -20.24 -7.54
C ALA A 89 -23.42 -21.53 -7.86
N GLU A 90 -22.09 -21.46 -7.89
CA GLU A 90 -21.20 -22.61 -8.11
C GLU A 90 -20.87 -23.36 -6.80
N VAL A 91 -21.18 -22.78 -5.64
CA VAL A 91 -20.86 -23.37 -4.34
C VAL A 91 -22.00 -24.28 -3.86
N THR A 92 -21.65 -25.50 -3.45
CA THR A 92 -22.60 -26.40 -2.78
C THR A 92 -22.81 -25.96 -1.33
N LEU A 93 -24.00 -25.45 -1.02
CA LEU A 93 -24.38 -25.06 0.34
C LEU A 93 -24.92 -26.25 1.14
N ASP A 94 -24.47 -26.39 2.39
CA ASP A 94 -24.96 -27.38 3.35
C ASP A 94 -26.28 -26.87 3.95
N PRO A 95 -27.43 -27.54 3.70
CA PRO A 95 -28.73 -27.09 4.18
C PRO A 95 -28.85 -27.13 5.72
N ASN A 96 -27.96 -27.84 6.41
CA ASN A 96 -27.96 -27.94 7.87
C ASN A 96 -27.06 -26.90 8.55
N LYS A 97 -26.29 -26.13 7.77
CA LYS A 97 -25.39 -25.10 8.28
C LYS A 97 -25.84 -23.72 7.88
N LYS A 98 -25.61 -22.77 8.76
CA LYS A 98 -25.72 -21.35 8.45
C LYS A 98 -24.59 -20.96 7.49
N THR A 99 -24.90 -20.32 6.38
CA THR A 99 -23.89 -19.81 5.44
C THR A 99 -23.43 -18.42 5.87
N ALA A 100 -22.12 -18.18 5.86
CA ALA A 100 -21.49 -16.86 6.01
C ALA A 100 -20.46 -16.65 4.90
N LEU A 101 -20.45 -15.48 4.27
CA LEU A 101 -19.60 -15.17 3.14
C LEU A 101 -18.34 -14.40 3.59
N LEU A 102 -17.18 -14.82 3.08
CA LEU A 102 -15.91 -14.13 3.19
C LEU A 102 -15.52 -13.63 1.80
N VAL A 103 -15.61 -12.33 1.55
CA VAL A 103 -15.30 -11.73 0.25
C VAL A 103 -13.87 -11.20 0.30
N VAL A 104 -13.00 -11.70 -0.59
CA VAL A 104 -11.58 -11.35 -0.64
C VAL A 104 -11.18 -10.90 -2.04
N GLY A 105 -10.06 -10.19 -2.18
CA GLY A 105 -9.48 -9.81 -3.48
C GLY A 105 -10.02 -8.50 -4.07
N LEU A 106 -11.10 -7.96 -3.49
CA LEU A 106 -11.74 -6.73 -3.96
C LEU A 106 -10.78 -5.51 -3.91
N GLU A 107 -9.70 -5.56 -3.13
CA GLU A 107 -8.67 -4.53 -3.10
C GLU A 107 -8.08 -4.22 -4.49
N ARG A 108 -8.03 -5.22 -5.39
CA ARG A 108 -7.56 -5.05 -6.78
C ARG A 108 -8.46 -4.13 -7.58
N ALA A 109 -9.79 -4.27 -7.42
CA ALA A 109 -10.80 -3.45 -8.09
C ALA A 109 -11.00 -2.09 -7.43
N ILE A 110 -10.85 -2.04 -6.09
CA ILE A 110 -10.83 -0.77 -5.34
C ILE A 110 -9.66 0.08 -5.87
N GLY A 111 -8.53 -0.58 -6.15
CA GLY A 111 -7.42 -0.05 -6.93
C GLY A 111 -6.90 1.30 -6.43
N TYR A 112 -6.08 1.94 -7.26
CA TYR A 112 -5.74 3.35 -7.10
C TYR A 112 -6.37 4.18 -8.21
N VAL A 113 -6.95 5.31 -7.81
CA VAL A 113 -7.68 6.25 -8.67
C VAL A 113 -6.75 6.89 -9.70
N ASP A 114 -6.86 6.48 -10.96
CA ASP A 114 -6.03 6.95 -12.08
C ASP A 114 -6.40 8.38 -12.55
N THR A 115 -7.57 8.93 -12.17
CA THR A 115 -8.08 10.17 -12.80
C THR A 115 -8.82 11.15 -11.88
N GLY A 116 -8.65 11.05 -10.56
CA GLY A 116 -9.49 11.81 -9.60
C GLY A 116 -10.98 11.43 -9.65
N LYS A 117 -11.34 10.30 -10.26
CA LYS A 117 -12.70 9.76 -10.31
C LYS A 117 -12.82 8.56 -9.37
N THR A 118 -13.92 8.50 -8.62
CA THR A 118 -14.26 7.34 -7.80
C THR A 118 -14.26 6.06 -8.65
N PRO A 119 -13.55 5.00 -8.25
CA PRO A 119 -13.53 3.73 -8.99
C PRO A 119 -14.96 3.21 -9.20
N GLY A 120 -15.22 2.58 -10.35
CA GLY A 120 -16.55 2.06 -10.68
C GLY A 120 -17.09 1.14 -9.58
N VAL A 121 -16.23 0.27 -9.05
CA VAL A 121 -16.56 -0.62 -7.93
C VAL A 121 -17.06 0.11 -6.68
N ILE A 122 -16.45 1.25 -6.36
CA ILE A 122 -16.77 2.04 -5.17
C ILE A 122 -18.11 2.74 -5.37
N ALA A 123 -18.33 3.33 -6.55
CA ALA A 123 -19.61 3.94 -6.89
C ALA A 123 -20.74 2.89 -6.91
N ASN A 124 -20.46 1.70 -7.45
CA ASN A 124 -21.42 0.60 -7.51
C ASN A 124 -21.79 0.07 -6.13
N LEU A 125 -20.84 -0.06 -5.20
CA LEU A 125 -21.11 -0.48 -3.82
C LEU A 125 -22.14 0.43 -3.13
N ASN A 126 -22.02 1.75 -3.30
CA ASN A 126 -23.04 2.70 -2.81
C ASN A 126 -24.37 2.52 -3.54
N PHE A 127 -24.35 2.45 -4.87
CA PHE A 127 -25.56 2.36 -5.69
C PHE A 127 -26.37 1.08 -5.41
N ALA A 128 -25.69 -0.07 -5.32
CA ALA A 128 -26.27 -1.38 -5.14
C ALA A 128 -26.56 -1.74 -3.68
N ARG A 129 -26.20 -0.89 -2.71
CA ARG A 129 -26.33 -1.13 -1.26
C ARG A 129 -27.67 -1.74 -0.85
N ASN A 130 -28.78 -1.14 -1.30
CA ASN A 130 -30.13 -1.58 -0.91
C ASN A 130 -30.55 -2.93 -1.54
N LEU A 131 -29.77 -3.45 -2.48
CA LEU A 131 -29.98 -4.74 -3.12
C LEU A 131 -29.30 -5.88 -2.35
N PHE A 132 -28.23 -5.60 -1.59
CA PHE A 132 -27.49 -6.61 -0.83
C PHE A 132 -28.40 -7.41 0.13
N PRO A 133 -29.17 -6.80 1.06
CA PRO A 133 -30.03 -7.56 1.95
C PRO A 133 -31.15 -8.32 1.24
N LYS A 134 -31.57 -7.86 0.05
CA LYS A 134 -32.64 -8.49 -0.72
C LYS A 134 -32.15 -9.70 -1.51
N GLN A 135 -30.89 -9.68 -1.95
CA GLN A 135 -30.34 -10.68 -2.86
C GLN A 135 -29.31 -11.61 -2.22
N LEU A 136 -28.70 -11.20 -1.11
CA LEU A 136 -27.73 -11.97 -0.33
C LEU A 136 -28.15 -11.98 1.14
N PRO A 137 -29.07 -12.87 1.55
CA PRO A 137 -29.55 -12.97 2.92
C PRO A 137 -28.55 -13.73 3.82
N TYR A 138 -27.27 -13.40 3.71
CA TYR A 138 -26.17 -14.02 4.45
C TYR A 138 -25.34 -12.96 5.17
N PRO A 139 -24.72 -13.27 6.32
CA PRO A 139 -23.65 -12.44 6.86
C PRO A 139 -22.50 -12.39 5.83
N ILE A 140 -22.01 -11.19 5.53
CA ILE A 140 -20.94 -10.95 4.57
C ILE A 140 -19.83 -10.21 5.30
N VAL A 141 -18.62 -10.76 5.22
CA VAL A 141 -17.41 -10.10 5.71
C VAL A 141 -16.48 -9.82 4.54
N PHE A 142 -16.25 -8.54 4.24
CA PHE A 142 -15.21 -8.15 3.28
C PHE A 142 -13.86 -8.18 4.00
N VAL A 143 -12.98 -9.08 3.57
CA VAL A 143 -11.62 -9.23 4.08
C VAL A 143 -10.69 -8.43 3.16
N LEU A 144 -10.20 -7.31 3.65
CA LEU A 144 -9.43 -6.35 2.86
C LEU A 144 -8.23 -5.84 3.66
N PRO A 145 -7.13 -5.45 3.00
CA PRO A 145 -6.07 -4.69 3.65
C PRO A 145 -6.58 -3.28 4.04
N ASP A 146 -6.01 -2.67 5.07
CA ASP A 146 -6.48 -1.36 5.59
C ASP A 146 -6.48 -0.25 4.53
N TYR A 147 -5.50 -0.21 3.62
CA TYR A 147 -5.49 0.81 2.58
C TYR A 147 -6.76 0.74 1.71
N ALA A 148 -7.25 -0.48 1.43
CA ALA A 148 -8.46 -0.70 0.65
C ALA A 148 -9.71 -0.40 1.50
N LEU A 149 -9.71 -0.75 2.79
CA LEU A 149 -10.76 -0.36 3.72
C LEU A 149 -10.87 1.15 3.86
N THR A 150 -9.75 1.87 4.01
CA THR A 150 -9.70 3.33 4.09
C THR A 150 -10.24 3.98 2.82
N ARG A 151 -9.88 3.47 1.64
CA ARG A 151 -10.44 3.94 0.36
C ARG A 151 -11.92 3.64 0.25
N LEU A 152 -12.35 2.46 0.65
CA LEU A 152 -13.76 2.05 0.64
C LEU A 152 -14.59 2.89 1.61
N ALA A 153 -14.12 3.12 2.83
CA ALA A 153 -14.80 3.95 3.82
C ALA A 153 -14.98 5.40 3.33
N ARG A 154 -13.97 5.96 2.64
CA ARG A 154 -14.03 7.31 2.07
C ARG A 154 -14.91 7.39 0.82
N GLY A 155 -14.76 6.45 -0.10
CA GLY A 155 -15.42 6.49 -1.41
C GLY A 155 -16.83 5.91 -1.40
N ALA A 156 -17.06 4.84 -0.63
CA ALA A 156 -18.32 4.13 -0.49
C ALA A 156 -18.96 4.38 0.90
N HIS A 157 -19.06 5.65 1.31
CA HIS A 157 -19.50 6.02 2.66
C HIS A 157 -20.89 5.48 3.05
N ASP A 158 -21.86 5.45 2.12
CA ASP A 158 -23.20 4.92 2.39
C ASP A 158 -23.19 3.41 2.62
N PHE A 159 -22.38 2.70 1.83
CA PHE A 159 -22.16 1.26 2.00
C PHE A 159 -21.42 0.98 3.30
N TRP A 160 -20.35 1.73 3.59
CA TRP A 160 -19.58 1.62 4.83
C TRP A 160 -20.42 1.89 6.09
N ALA A 161 -21.38 2.82 6.02
CA ALA A 161 -22.27 3.13 7.15
C ALA A 161 -23.17 1.96 7.58
N TRP A 162 -23.27 0.88 6.79
CA TRP A 162 -23.98 -0.35 7.17
C TRP A 162 -23.13 -1.39 7.90
N THR A 163 -21.86 -1.06 8.17
CA THR A 163 -20.96 -1.91 8.95
C THR A 163 -21.57 -2.23 10.32
N SER A 164 -21.81 -3.52 10.56
CA SER A 164 -22.29 -4.07 11.82
C SER A 164 -21.15 -4.49 12.75
N ALA A 165 -19.97 -4.79 12.20
CA ALA A 165 -18.76 -5.12 12.94
C ALA A 165 -17.50 -4.88 12.09
N SER A 166 -16.37 -4.64 12.75
CA SER A 166 -15.04 -4.54 12.14
C SER A 166 -14.05 -5.40 12.91
N PHE A 167 -13.18 -6.12 12.22
CA PHE A 167 -12.18 -7.03 12.82
C PHE A 167 -10.79 -6.64 12.34
N GLN A 168 -9.78 -6.70 13.21
CA GLN A 168 -8.39 -6.40 12.84
C GLN A 168 -7.49 -7.59 13.13
N PHE A 169 -6.93 -8.19 12.08
CA PHE A 169 -6.06 -9.36 12.18
C PHE A 169 -4.58 -8.97 12.06
N ARG A 170 -3.76 -9.55 12.93
CA ARG A 170 -2.30 -9.42 12.97
C ARG A 170 -1.63 -10.60 12.26
N SER A 171 -0.56 -10.32 11.55
CA SER A 171 0.25 -11.31 10.83
C SER A 171 1.54 -11.64 11.59
N SER A 172 2.15 -12.80 11.32
CA SER A 172 3.37 -13.24 12.00
C SER A 172 4.63 -12.47 11.54
N GLN A 173 5.61 -12.31 12.44
CA GLN A 173 6.84 -11.55 12.19
C GLN A 173 7.66 -12.13 11.02
N GLN A 174 7.68 -13.46 10.86
CA GLN A 174 8.40 -14.12 9.78
C GLN A 174 7.81 -13.81 8.39
N ARG A 175 6.48 -13.77 8.27
CA ARG A 175 5.79 -13.45 7.01
C ARG A 175 6.08 -12.01 6.56
N VAL A 176 6.16 -11.12 7.54
CA VAL A 176 6.56 -9.72 7.34
C VAL A 176 7.99 -9.65 6.82
N THR A 177 8.93 -10.36 7.45
CA THR A 177 10.33 -10.39 7.03
C THR A 177 10.51 -10.97 5.62
N GLN A 178 9.82 -12.06 5.27
CA GLN A 178 9.90 -12.66 3.94
C GLN A 178 9.36 -11.71 2.86
N THR A 179 8.22 -11.06 3.11
CA THR A 179 7.65 -10.08 2.16
C THR A 179 8.53 -8.85 2.03
N TYR A 180 9.13 -8.37 3.14
CA TYR A 180 10.09 -7.27 3.12
C TYR A 180 11.32 -7.64 2.28
N GLN A 181 11.89 -8.82 2.50
CA GLN A 181 13.03 -9.30 1.73
C GLN A 181 12.70 -9.41 0.24
N GLN A 182 11.56 -10.00 -0.14
CA GLN A 182 11.16 -10.09 -1.54
C GLN A 182 10.94 -8.70 -2.16
N THR A 183 10.17 -7.83 -1.51
CA THR A 183 9.77 -6.52 -2.07
C THR A 183 10.93 -5.51 -2.13
N VAL A 184 11.85 -5.55 -1.17
CA VAL A 184 12.99 -4.61 -1.08
C VAL A 184 14.24 -5.16 -1.78
N SER A 185 14.49 -6.47 -1.79
CA SER A 185 15.63 -7.04 -2.53
C SER A 185 15.41 -7.08 -4.06
N GLU A 186 14.16 -7.09 -4.52
CA GLU A 186 13.80 -7.00 -5.94
C GLU A 186 14.04 -5.62 -6.58
N GLN A 187 14.53 -4.63 -5.81
CA GLN A 187 14.86 -3.25 -6.27
C GLN A 187 15.85 -3.15 -7.44
N ARG A 188 16.40 -4.25 -7.98
CA ARG A 188 17.43 -4.19 -9.04
C ARG A 188 17.06 -4.82 -10.39
N SER A 189 15.89 -5.42 -10.55
CA SER A 189 15.57 -6.12 -11.80
C SER A 189 14.09 -6.11 -12.18
N PHE A 190 13.52 -4.93 -12.42
CA PHE A 190 12.30 -4.86 -13.24
C PHE A 190 12.42 -3.71 -14.24
N THR A 191 12.82 -4.08 -15.45
CA THR A 191 12.71 -3.31 -16.69
C THR A 191 11.32 -3.40 -17.32
N SER A 192 10.33 -3.99 -16.64
CA SER A 192 8.96 -4.11 -17.14
C SER A 192 8.19 -2.82 -16.85
N ASP A 193 7.74 -2.18 -17.93
CA ASP A 193 6.88 -1.00 -17.87
C ASP A 193 5.40 -1.34 -17.63
N ASP A 194 5.07 -2.61 -17.38
CA ASP A 194 3.69 -3.09 -17.30
C ASP A 194 2.98 -2.58 -16.04
N LYS A 195 1.87 -1.87 -16.25
CA LYS A 195 1.01 -1.30 -15.20
C LYS A 195 0.57 -2.33 -14.13
N PRO A 196 0.18 -3.58 -14.47
CA PRO A 196 -0.21 -4.58 -13.47
C PRO A 196 0.92 -4.98 -12.51
N VAL A 197 2.16 -5.09 -13.00
CA VAL A 197 3.34 -5.45 -12.18
C VAL A 197 3.68 -4.32 -11.22
N LYS A 198 3.62 -3.06 -11.69
CA LYS A 198 3.79 -1.87 -10.86
C LYS A 198 2.69 -1.79 -9.78
N GLN A 199 1.45 -2.17 -10.10
CA GLN A 199 0.34 -2.21 -9.14
C GLN A 199 0.53 -3.27 -8.06
N GLU A 200 0.92 -4.49 -8.42
CA GLU A 200 1.18 -5.55 -7.44
C GLU A 200 2.29 -5.15 -6.45
N ARG A 201 3.33 -4.48 -6.94
CA ARG A 201 4.40 -3.93 -6.10
C ARG A 201 3.89 -2.87 -5.13
N ILE A 202 3.04 -1.95 -5.60
CA ILE A 202 2.41 -0.94 -4.74
C ILE A 202 1.61 -1.65 -3.64
N ASP A 203 0.79 -2.63 -3.98
CA ASP A 203 -0.03 -3.35 -3.00
C ASP A 203 0.85 -4.03 -1.94
N ARG A 204 1.98 -4.65 -2.33
CA ARG A 204 2.95 -5.24 -1.39
C ARG A 204 3.58 -4.18 -0.48
N LEU A 205 4.03 -3.06 -1.03
CA LEU A 205 4.63 -1.97 -0.26
C LEU A 205 3.64 -1.34 0.73
N GLN A 206 2.37 -1.18 0.34
CA GLN A 206 1.33 -0.67 1.23
C GLN A 206 1.06 -1.61 2.41
N ARG A 207 1.07 -2.93 2.17
CA ARG A 207 0.97 -3.94 3.24
C ARG A 207 2.14 -3.86 4.21
N LEU A 208 3.37 -3.70 3.69
CA LEU A 208 4.56 -3.54 4.54
C LEU A 208 4.50 -2.26 5.37
N LEU A 209 4.14 -1.12 4.78
CA LEU A 209 4.04 0.16 5.48
C LEU A 209 3.15 0.06 6.71
N MET A 210 2.05 -0.68 6.55
CA MET A 210 1.06 -0.87 7.59
C MET A 210 1.53 -1.76 8.72
N GLN A 211 2.18 -2.89 8.43
CA GLN A 211 2.73 -3.75 9.48
C GLN A 211 3.69 -2.98 10.41
N TYR A 212 4.44 -2.06 9.84
CA TYR A 212 5.39 -1.26 10.58
C TYR A 212 4.77 -0.01 11.22
N ALA A 213 3.44 0.19 11.16
CA ALA A 213 2.77 1.33 11.76
C ALA A 213 3.02 1.44 13.28
N PRO A 214 2.98 2.65 13.87
CA PRO A 214 3.33 2.88 15.29
C PRO A 214 2.50 2.06 16.30
N SER A 215 1.32 1.59 15.89
CA SER A 215 0.35 0.88 16.73
C SER A 215 0.61 -0.64 16.86
N THR A 216 1.55 -1.22 16.12
CA THR A 216 1.72 -2.69 16.04
C THR A 216 2.58 -3.30 17.15
N GLY A 217 2.84 -2.57 18.24
CA GLY A 217 3.63 -3.05 19.38
C GLY A 217 5.15 -3.07 19.15
N ASN A 218 5.60 -2.70 17.95
CA ASN A 218 7.00 -2.46 17.63
C ASN A 218 7.42 -1.05 18.10
N SER A 219 8.68 -0.89 18.51
CA SER A 219 9.20 0.43 18.88
C SER A 219 9.25 1.35 17.65
N GLU A 220 8.69 2.56 17.74
CA GLU A 220 8.73 3.57 16.66
C GLU A 220 10.17 3.82 16.18
N ALA A 221 11.16 3.73 17.07
CA ALA A 221 12.57 3.88 16.73
C ALA A 221 13.10 2.76 15.81
N GLU A 222 12.56 1.55 15.91
CA GLU A 222 12.96 0.39 15.11
C GLU A 222 12.26 0.39 13.74
N THR A 223 11.00 0.82 13.69
CA THR A 223 10.20 0.74 12.46
C THR A 223 10.30 1.97 11.57
N ALA A 224 10.61 3.14 12.13
CA ALA A 224 10.65 4.40 11.40
C ALA A 224 11.59 4.40 10.18
N PRO A 225 12.83 3.86 10.24
CA PRO A 225 13.69 3.78 9.05
C PRO A 225 13.12 2.88 7.94
N LEU A 226 12.49 1.75 8.30
CA LEU A 226 11.87 0.86 7.32
C LEU A 226 10.66 1.52 6.67
N ARG A 227 9.80 2.17 7.47
CA ARG A 227 8.64 2.91 6.95
C ARG A 227 9.05 4.04 6.03
N LEU A 228 10.12 4.76 6.37
CA LEU A 228 10.65 5.83 5.54
C LEU A 228 11.00 5.32 4.14
N ASN A 229 11.77 4.22 4.06
CA ASN A 229 12.10 3.58 2.79
C ASN A 229 10.85 3.12 2.03
N ILE A 230 9.87 2.54 2.72
CA ILE A 230 8.63 2.07 2.09
C ILE A 230 7.81 3.26 1.55
N LEU A 231 7.73 4.37 2.28
CA LEU A 231 7.03 5.59 1.84
C LEU A 231 7.67 6.18 0.59
N GLU A 232 9.01 6.23 0.53
CA GLU A 232 9.74 6.68 -0.66
C GLU A 232 9.50 5.79 -1.87
N GLU A 233 9.56 4.47 -1.69
CA GLU A 233 9.31 3.50 -2.76
C GLU A 233 7.86 3.57 -3.27
N LEU A 234 6.89 3.75 -2.37
CA LEU A 234 5.50 3.99 -2.75
C LEU A 234 5.40 5.28 -3.56
N ALA A 235 6.00 6.37 -3.10
CA ALA A 235 5.94 7.64 -3.79
C ALA A 235 6.53 7.54 -5.21
N GLY A 236 7.70 6.91 -5.37
CA GLY A 236 8.33 6.67 -6.67
C GLY A 236 7.49 5.77 -7.58
N ALA A 237 6.92 4.68 -7.04
CA ALA A 237 6.06 3.78 -7.79
C ALA A 237 4.80 4.50 -8.30
N TYR A 238 4.14 5.28 -7.44
CA TYR A 238 2.98 6.09 -7.81
C TYR A 238 3.32 7.14 -8.87
N LEU A 239 4.48 7.80 -8.77
CA LEU A 239 4.92 8.77 -9.76
C LEU A 239 5.15 8.10 -11.12
N SER A 240 5.72 6.89 -11.15
CA SER A 240 5.95 6.12 -12.38
C SER A 240 4.67 5.66 -13.08
N LEU A 241 3.55 5.63 -12.36
CA LEU A 241 2.20 5.37 -12.87
C LEU A 241 1.43 6.66 -13.19
N SER A 242 2.10 7.83 -13.19
CA SER A 242 1.49 9.14 -13.39
C SER A 242 0.43 9.51 -12.33
N GLN A 243 0.47 8.86 -11.16
CA GLN A 243 -0.42 9.16 -10.03
C GLN A 243 0.21 10.23 -9.13
N VAL A 244 0.36 11.42 -9.71
CA VAL A 244 1.22 12.49 -9.20
C VAL A 244 0.80 12.98 -7.80
N ARG A 245 -0.49 13.20 -7.56
CA ARG A 245 -0.99 13.67 -6.24
C ARG A 245 -0.73 12.65 -5.13
N THR A 246 -0.85 11.38 -5.46
CA THR A 246 -0.56 10.26 -4.55
C THR A 246 0.90 10.20 -4.18
N ALA A 247 1.76 10.31 -5.19
CA ALA A 247 3.19 10.37 -5.00
C ALA A 247 3.56 11.53 -4.08
N GLN A 248 2.94 12.69 -4.29
CA GLN A 248 3.09 13.87 -3.43
C GLN A 248 2.68 13.57 -1.98
N ASP A 249 1.52 12.95 -1.74
CA ASP A 249 1.06 12.57 -0.40
C ASP A 249 2.03 11.63 0.32
N PHE A 250 2.58 10.63 -0.39
CA PHE A 250 3.57 9.71 0.19
C PHE A 250 4.91 10.39 0.42
N TYR A 251 5.38 11.24 -0.50
CA TYR A 251 6.59 12.04 -0.29
C TYR A 251 6.46 13.00 0.89
N MET A 252 5.30 13.63 1.11
CA MET A 252 5.08 14.48 2.28
C MET A 252 5.12 13.68 3.60
N GLN A 253 4.55 12.48 3.62
CA GLN A 253 4.65 11.58 4.76
C GLN A 253 6.10 11.15 5.02
N ALA A 254 6.82 10.79 3.95
CA ALA A 254 8.24 10.44 4.02
C ALA A 254 9.08 11.62 4.55
N LEU A 255 8.84 12.85 4.06
CA LEU A 255 9.59 14.04 4.45
C LEU A 255 9.43 14.31 5.95
N LYS A 256 8.20 14.24 6.46
CA LYS A 256 7.91 14.40 7.89
C LYS A 256 8.67 13.38 8.73
N LEU A 257 8.71 12.12 8.30
CA LEU A 257 9.41 11.05 9.03
C LEU A 257 10.94 11.21 8.94
N ALA A 258 11.46 11.61 7.78
CA ALA A 258 12.89 11.89 7.59
C ALA A 258 13.37 13.07 8.44
N GLN A 259 12.53 14.08 8.65
CA GLN A 259 12.77 15.18 9.59
C GLN A 259 12.81 14.69 11.04
N GLN A 260 11.87 13.84 11.46
CA GLN A 260 11.86 13.24 12.80
C GLN A 260 13.11 12.39 13.06
N LEU A 261 13.59 11.70 12.04
CA LEU A 261 14.81 10.88 12.10
C LEU A 261 16.11 11.69 11.93
N ASN A 262 16.03 13.00 11.68
CA ASN A 262 17.17 13.86 11.34
C ASN A 262 18.02 13.33 10.17
N ASN A 263 17.40 12.62 9.22
CA ASN A 263 18.08 12.08 8.05
C ASN A 263 18.08 13.10 6.90
N GLN A 264 19.06 14.00 6.90
CA GLN A 264 19.16 15.10 5.92
C GLN A 264 19.37 14.61 4.48
N TRP A 265 20.11 13.52 4.28
CA TRP A 265 20.33 12.95 2.95
C TRP A 265 19.02 12.48 2.33
N THR A 266 18.21 11.74 3.09
CA THR A 266 16.89 11.31 2.66
C THR A 266 15.93 12.48 2.45
N GLN A 267 15.97 13.51 3.32
CA GLN A 267 15.16 14.73 3.12
C GLN A 267 15.44 15.38 1.76
N ALA A 268 16.71 15.49 1.37
CA ALA A 268 17.10 16.06 0.08
C ALA A 268 16.55 15.24 -1.11
N ASN A 269 16.66 13.91 -1.06
CA ASN A 269 16.08 13.05 -2.11
C ASN A 269 14.56 13.18 -2.21
N ILE A 270 13.86 13.24 -1.08
CA ILE A 270 12.41 13.41 -1.04
C ILE A 270 12.00 14.77 -1.61
N LEU A 271 12.77 15.83 -1.33
CA LEU A 271 12.54 17.16 -1.91
C LEU A 271 12.73 17.17 -3.42
N LEU A 272 13.72 16.44 -3.97
CA LEU A 272 13.80 16.21 -5.43
C LEU A 272 12.55 15.48 -5.97
N GLY A 273 12.05 14.49 -5.23
CA GLY A 273 10.80 13.80 -5.56
C GLY A 273 9.59 14.73 -5.58
N LEU A 274 9.44 15.58 -4.55
CA LEU A 274 8.39 16.59 -4.46
C LEU A 274 8.49 17.63 -5.57
N GLY A 275 9.70 18.10 -5.89
CA GLY A 275 9.92 18.99 -7.02
C GLY A 275 9.44 18.37 -8.33
N LYS A 276 9.75 17.09 -8.57
CA LYS A 276 9.25 16.37 -9.76
C LYS A 276 7.73 16.29 -9.77
N THR A 277 7.10 16.01 -8.62
CA THR A 277 5.63 16.00 -8.54
C THR A 277 5.04 17.38 -8.86
N ALA A 278 5.67 18.47 -8.43
CA ALA A 278 5.25 19.83 -8.74
C ALA A 278 5.41 20.16 -10.23
N THR A 279 6.52 19.74 -10.87
CA THR A 279 6.69 19.85 -12.33
C THR A 279 5.55 19.17 -13.08
N PHE A 280 5.17 17.94 -12.70
CA PHE A 280 4.05 17.22 -13.32
C PHE A 280 2.67 17.84 -13.03
N LEU A 281 2.52 18.62 -11.97
CA LEU A 281 1.31 19.38 -11.64
C LEU A 281 1.29 20.79 -12.26
N GLU A 282 2.28 21.10 -13.11
CA GLU A 282 2.45 22.41 -13.75
C GLU A 282 2.61 23.56 -12.73
N THR A 283 3.15 23.28 -11.54
CA THR A 283 3.46 24.27 -10.49
C THR A 283 4.96 24.58 -10.44
N SER A 284 5.53 25.07 -11.54
CA SER A 284 6.98 25.26 -11.71
C SER A 284 7.68 26.10 -10.64
N THR A 285 7.04 27.13 -10.09
CA THR A 285 7.61 27.90 -8.97
C THR A 285 7.75 27.05 -7.71
N GLU A 286 6.78 26.19 -7.42
CA GLU A 286 6.88 25.24 -6.31
C GLU A 286 7.97 24.20 -6.59
N ALA A 287 8.06 23.71 -7.83
CA ALA A 287 9.11 22.77 -8.25
C ALA A 287 10.52 23.33 -7.99
N LEU A 288 10.79 24.56 -8.46
CA LEU A 288 12.06 25.24 -8.24
C LEU A 288 12.38 25.39 -6.75
N ASN A 289 11.43 25.85 -5.94
CA ASN A 289 11.64 25.99 -4.49
C ASN A 289 12.03 24.63 -3.85
N ARG A 290 11.36 23.53 -4.22
CA ARG A 290 11.69 22.20 -3.70
C ARG A 290 13.06 21.72 -4.15
N TYR A 291 13.45 21.98 -5.40
CA TYR A 291 14.77 21.63 -5.89
C TYR A 291 15.88 22.45 -5.23
N GLU A 292 15.64 23.73 -4.96
CA GLU A 292 16.57 24.61 -4.21
C GLU A 292 16.71 24.16 -2.75
N GLU A 293 15.61 23.81 -2.07
CA GLU A 293 15.67 23.22 -0.72
C GLU A 293 16.52 21.93 -0.71
N ALA A 294 16.37 21.07 -1.72
CA ALA A 294 17.18 19.86 -1.87
C ALA A 294 18.67 20.19 -2.09
N LEU A 295 18.96 21.15 -2.97
CA LEU A 295 20.31 21.61 -3.27
C LEU A 295 21.05 22.08 -2.02
N GLU A 296 20.41 22.92 -1.21
CA GLU A 296 21.00 23.43 0.02
C GLU A 296 21.27 22.32 1.05
N LEU A 297 20.39 21.32 1.14
CA LEU A 297 20.66 20.14 1.99
C LEU A 297 21.84 19.32 1.48
N TYR A 298 21.93 19.06 0.17
CA TYR A 298 23.09 18.33 -0.39
C TYR A 298 24.40 19.06 -0.15
N LYS A 299 24.43 20.40 -0.29
CA LYS A 299 25.58 21.23 0.07
C LYS A 299 25.92 21.09 1.54
N ALA A 300 24.93 21.19 2.43
CA ALA A 300 25.13 21.14 3.88
C ALA A 300 25.74 19.80 4.35
N ILE A 301 25.34 18.68 3.72
CA ILE A 301 25.87 17.35 4.04
C ILE A 301 27.10 16.95 3.22
N GLY A 302 27.52 17.79 2.27
CA GLY A 302 28.69 17.55 1.41
C GLY A 302 28.48 16.48 0.33
N ASP A 303 27.24 16.15 -0.03
CA ASP A 303 26.93 15.22 -1.12
C ASP A 303 27.03 15.93 -2.48
N ARG A 304 28.24 15.91 -3.05
CA ARG A 304 28.54 16.54 -4.34
C ARG A 304 27.77 15.95 -5.52
N LEU A 305 27.43 14.66 -5.47
CA LEU A 305 26.67 14.04 -6.54
C LEU A 305 25.21 14.47 -6.47
N GLY A 306 24.64 14.50 -5.26
CA GLY A 306 23.32 15.07 -5.00
C GLY A 306 23.23 16.55 -5.42
N GLU A 307 24.23 17.35 -5.08
CA GLU A 307 24.35 18.76 -5.48
C GLU A 307 24.29 18.93 -7.01
N ALA A 308 25.13 18.18 -7.75
CA ALA A 308 25.16 18.21 -9.20
C ALA A 308 23.82 17.76 -9.84
N ASN A 309 23.17 16.76 -9.24
CA ASN A 309 21.87 16.27 -9.69
C ASN A 309 20.76 17.31 -9.47
N ALA A 310 20.77 18.01 -8.33
CA ALA A 310 19.82 19.07 -8.02
C ALA A 310 19.99 20.27 -8.95
N LEU A 311 21.23 20.75 -9.15
CA LEU A 311 21.55 21.84 -10.09
C LEU A 311 21.09 21.52 -11.51
N ARG A 312 21.36 20.30 -12.00
CA ARG A 312 20.89 19.85 -13.32
C ARG A 312 19.36 19.89 -13.39
N THR A 313 18.67 19.43 -12.35
CA THR A 313 17.19 19.39 -12.31
C THR A 313 16.59 20.80 -12.27
N ILE A 314 17.22 21.74 -11.55
CA ILE A 314 16.85 23.16 -11.58
C ILE A 314 17.04 23.73 -13.01
N GLY A 315 18.15 23.41 -13.66
CA GLY A 315 18.40 23.79 -15.05
C GLY A 315 17.32 23.28 -16.01
N ASP A 316 16.91 22.01 -15.87
CA ASP A 316 15.84 21.39 -16.66
C ASP A 316 14.52 22.17 -16.51
N GLU A 317 14.14 22.50 -15.28
CA GLU A 317 12.90 23.25 -14.98
C GLU A 317 12.96 24.70 -15.50
N LEU A 318 14.10 25.39 -15.34
CA LEU A 318 14.29 26.73 -15.88
C LEU A 318 14.25 26.74 -17.41
N GLN A 319 14.80 25.71 -18.05
CA GLN A 319 14.71 25.55 -19.49
C GLN A 319 13.27 25.33 -19.96
N PHE A 320 12.49 24.53 -19.22
CA PHE A 320 11.06 24.36 -19.47
C PHE A 320 10.28 25.69 -19.38
N LEU A 321 10.70 26.59 -18.48
CA LEU A 321 10.18 27.96 -18.34
C LEU A 321 10.77 28.98 -19.33
N ASP A 322 11.57 28.55 -20.31
CA ASP A 322 12.29 29.40 -21.27
C ASP A 322 13.28 30.41 -20.63
N ARG A 323 13.67 30.20 -19.36
CA ARG A 323 14.70 30.97 -18.62
C ARG A 323 16.11 30.46 -18.94
N ARG A 324 16.47 30.48 -20.22
CA ARG A 324 17.65 29.77 -20.76
C ARG A 324 18.99 30.20 -20.16
N GLN A 325 19.16 31.49 -19.87
CA GLN A 325 20.43 31.99 -19.32
C GLN A 325 20.68 31.49 -17.90
N GLU A 326 19.62 31.41 -17.10
CA GLU A 326 19.68 30.88 -15.74
C GLU A 326 19.88 29.36 -15.75
N ALA A 327 19.17 28.66 -16.65
CA ALA A 327 19.37 27.24 -16.88
C ALA A 327 20.82 26.90 -17.23
N LEU A 328 21.43 27.67 -18.15
CA LEU A 328 22.83 27.49 -18.54
C LEU A 328 23.79 27.62 -17.35
N SER A 329 23.60 28.62 -16.49
CA SER A 329 24.42 28.79 -15.28
C SER A 329 24.38 27.54 -14.39
N HIS A 330 23.18 27.02 -14.11
CA HIS A 330 23.04 25.83 -13.28
C HIS A 330 23.59 24.56 -13.95
N TYR A 331 23.46 24.43 -15.27
CA TYR A 331 24.08 23.32 -16.01
C TYR A 331 25.60 23.38 -15.99
N GLU A 332 26.20 24.57 -16.08
CA GLU A 332 27.65 24.77 -15.97
C GLU A 332 28.16 24.38 -14.58
N GLU A 333 27.49 24.84 -13.52
CA GLU A 333 27.81 24.45 -12.13
C GLU A 333 27.69 22.93 -11.91
N ALA A 334 26.61 22.31 -12.41
CA ALA A 334 26.43 20.86 -12.34
C ALA A 334 27.56 20.11 -13.08
N LEU A 335 27.94 20.57 -14.27
CA LEU A 335 28.99 19.97 -15.08
C LEU A 335 30.36 20.04 -14.39
N GLU A 336 30.68 21.15 -13.74
CA GLU A 336 31.92 21.30 -12.96
C GLU A 336 31.98 20.28 -11.81
N LEU A 337 30.87 20.07 -11.11
CA LEU A 337 30.77 19.07 -10.05
C LEU A 337 30.91 17.64 -10.59
N TYR A 338 30.23 17.31 -11.70
CA TYR A 338 30.36 15.98 -12.33
C TYR A 338 31.81 15.69 -12.74
N LYS A 339 32.51 16.67 -13.32
CA LYS A 339 33.94 16.54 -13.66
C LYS A 339 34.79 16.30 -12.41
N ALA A 340 34.58 17.08 -11.35
CA ALA A 340 35.32 16.94 -10.10
C ALA A 340 35.09 15.56 -9.42
N ILE A 341 33.92 14.95 -9.61
CA ILE A 341 33.63 13.57 -9.15
C ILE A 341 34.34 12.54 -10.03
N GLY A 342 34.25 12.66 -11.36
CA GLY A 342 34.89 11.74 -12.31
C GLY A 342 36.42 11.75 -12.25
N ASP A 343 37.04 12.90 -12.01
CA ASP A 343 38.50 13.02 -11.86
C ASP A 343 39.03 12.36 -10.58
N ARG A 344 38.16 12.12 -9.59
CA ARG A 344 38.52 11.43 -8.33
C ARG A 344 38.38 9.91 -8.44
N SER A 345 37.47 9.39 -9.25
CA SER A 345 37.32 7.95 -9.51
C SER A 345 38.36 7.41 -10.51
N GLY A 346 39.04 8.28 -11.26
CA GLY A 346 40.10 7.92 -12.21
C GLY A 346 41.54 7.97 -11.66
N LYS A 347 41.77 8.36 -10.39
CA LYS A 347 43.11 8.34 -9.78
C LYS A 347 43.40 6.94 -9.22
N PRO A 348 44.51 6.27 -9.59
CA PRO A 348 44.97 5.11 -8.86
C PRO A 348 45.25 5.55 -7.42
N MET A 349 44.68 4.83 -6.45
CA MET A 349 45.12 4.95 -5.06
C MET A 349 46.62 4.62 -5.00
N PRO A 350 47.46 5.43 -4.33
CA PRO A 350 48.88 5.15 -4.17
C PRO A 350 49.16 3.89 -3.34
#